data_AF-A0AAN8U132-F1
#
_entry.id   AF-A0AAN8U132-F1
#
_cell.length_a   1.000
_cell.length_b   1.000
_cell.length_c   1.000
_cell.angle_alpha   90.00
_cell.angle_beta   90.00
_cell.angle_gamma   90.00
#
_symmetry.space_group_name_H-M   'P 1'
#
loop_
_entity.id
_entity.type
_entity.pdbx_description
1 polymer ?
#
loop_
_entity_poly.entity_id
_entity_poly.type
_entity_poly.pdbx_seq_one_letter_code
_entity_poly.pdbx_strand_id
1 'polypeptide(L)'
;MAGKSTTDLHYYHTRLVLKYAVISRLVLISLIVLWRSLLSPYDTSASINPNCLSNTTSIIGLFSGNSYSKSDSPPALLPRLASVIEDSIVWDSVYFVRIAQCGYEYEQNYAFFPLIPICISLLSRTVFTPLIPFIGQRAVLGLSGYVLNNFAFVLASFYLYRLSAIILKDSEVALRATILFCLNPASIFYSSIYTESMYALCSIGGLYYLMRGSNNIAILWLALTGFARSNGVLNAGYICFQTMHRSYKAAFVRKNAGGTLLVLLSGVLRSLFIISPFIAFQAYGYYNMCVGGSSDEMRPWCKARLPLLYNYIQSRYWGVGFLKYFQVKQIPNFVLASPILSLALCTIIHYVKLWPEVFVSLGFRESSPNKESAASSMPLGRSAGSKSVGFPSENRSDAGQGDSLRRRKPAVREENYVVQPSEDEASESPGFKPIILVPFILHLVFMVATAFFFMHVQVSTRFLSASPPLYWFGSYVMASPRLSKRWGYIIWTYCAAYILLGSLLFSNFYPFT
;
A
#
# COMPACT_ATOMS: atom_id res chain seq x y z
N MET A 1 -6.58 -9.47 32.70
CA MET A 1 -5.57 -9.97 31.73
C MET A 1 -4.21 -9.54 32.25
N ALA A 2 -3.52 -10.44 32.95
CA ALA A 2 -2.24 -10.16 33.60
C ALA A 2 -1.07 -10.29 32.62
N GLY A 3 -0.13 -9.34 32.73
CA GLY A 3 1.24 -9.27 32.19
C GLY A 3 1.65 -10.22 31.06
N LYS A 4 1.43 -9.84 29.80
CA LYS A 4 2.29 -10.28 28.69
C LYS A 4 3.45 -9.29 28.57
N SER A 5 4.66 -9.77 28.32
CA SER A 5 5.77 -8.88 27.95
C SER A 5 5.38 -8.10 26.68
N THR A 6 5.92 -6.89 26.49
CA THR A 6 5.65 -6.07 25.29
C THR A 6 5.99 -6.84 23.99
N THR A 7 7.00 -7.70 24.04
CA THR A 7 7.40 -8.62 22.96
C THR A 7 6.32 -9.68 22.68
N ASP A 8 5.77 -10.30 23.73
CA ASP A 8 4.72 -11.32 23.59
C ASP A 8 3.42 -10.73 23.03
N LEU A 9 3.09 -9.50 23.42
CA LEU A 9 1.93 -8.78 22.92
C LEU A 9 2.09 -8.49 21.41
N HIS A 10 3.26 -8.04 20.99
CA HIS A 10 3.54 -7.75 19.58
C HIS A 10 3.52 -9.01 18.71
N TYR A 11 4.04 -10.12 19.24
CA TYR A 11 4.00 -11.42 18.57
C TYR A 11 2.56 -11.93 18.44
N TYR A 12 1.76 -11.81 19.50
CA TYR A 12 0.35 -12.17 19.50
C TYR A 12 -0.44 -11.35 18.48
N HIS A 13 -0.29 -10.03 18.45
CA HIS A 13 -0.95 -9.16 17.45
C HIS A 13 -0.50 -9.47 16.03
N THR A 14 0.80 -9.76 15.81
CA THR A 14 1.30 -10.16 14.50
C THR A 14 0.59 -11.43 13.99
N ARG A 15 0.47 -12.46 14.85
CA ARG A 15 -0.27 -13.68 14.50
C ARG A 15 -1.74 -13.39 14.18
N LEU A 16 -2.36 -12.51 14.95
CA LEU A 16 -3.76 -12.13 14.75
C LEU A 16 -3.96 -11.40 13.41
N VAL A 17 -3.08 -10.46 13.07
CA VAL A 17 -3.08 -9.76 11.78
C VAL A 17 -2.97 -10.74 10.61
N LEU A 18 -2.01 -11.67 10.66
CA LEU A 18 -1.85 -12.67 9.61
C LEU A 18 -3.09 -13.54 9.47
N LYS A 19 -3.69 -13.95 10.59
CA LYS A 19 -4.93 -14.72 10.61
C LYS A 19 -6.08 -13.96 9.94
N TYR A 20 -6.32 -12.69 10.31
CA TYR A 20 -7.37 -11.88 9.70
C TYR A 20 -7.12 -11.61 8.21
N ALA A 21 -5.87 -11.33 7.83
CA ALA A 21 -5.50 -11.11 6.45
C ALA A 21 -5.82 -12.37 5.60
N VAL A 22 -5.33 -13.54 6.02
CA VAL A 22 -5.60 -14.81 5.30
C VAL A 22 -7.09 -15.12 5.26
N ILE A 23 -7.80 -15.04 6.38
CA ILE A 23 -9.25 -15.31 6.43
C ILE A 23 -10.01 -14.36 5.50
N SER A 24 -9.68 -13.05 5.50
CA SER A 24 -10.35 -12.09 4.63
C SER A 24 -10.21 -12.44 3.14
N ARG A 25 -9.02 -12.93 2.74
CA ARG A 25 -8.75 -13.33 1.35
C ARG A 25 -9.50 -14.61 1.00
N LEU A 26 -9.49 -15.61 1.88
CA LEU A 26 -10.23 -16.86 1.69
C LEU A 26 -11.74 -16.62 1.59
N VAL A 27 -12.29 -15.74 2.42
CA VAL A 27 -13.72 -15.36 2.35
C VAL A 27 -14.02 -14.71 0.99
N LEU A 28 -13.21 -13.76 0.53
CA LEU A 28 -13.42 -13.12 -0.77
C LEU A 28 -13.33 -14.09 -1.94
N ILE A 29 -12.32 -14.96 -1.97
CA ILE A 29 -12.19 -15.99 -3.02
C ILE A 29 -13.38 -16.94 -2.99
N SER A 30 -13.82 -17.35 -1.80
CA SER A 30 -15.00 -18.22 -1.64
C SER A 30 -16.27 -17.52 -2.14
N LEU A 31 -16.44 -16.23 -1.86
CA LEU A 31 -17.54 -15.43 -2.38
C LEU A 31 -17.49 -15.31 -3.91
N ILE A 32 -16.32 -15.03 -4.50
CA ILE A 32 -16.14 -14.97 -5.96
C ILE A 32 -16.62 -16.29 -6.59
N VAL A 33 -16.13 -17.43 -6.08
CA VAL A 33 -16.50 -18.76 -6.59
C VAL A 33 -17.99 -19.03 -6.39
N LEU A 34 -18.54 -18.72 -5.21
CA LEU A 34 -19.96 -18.87 -4.91
C LEU A 34 -20.83 -18.09 -5.90
N TRP A 35 -20.54 -16.80 -6.09
CA TRP A 35 -21.35 -15.95 -6.97
C TRP A 35 -21.27 -16.37 -8.43
N ARG A 36 -20.10 -16.81 -8.91
CA ARG A 36 -19.93 -17.38 -10.26
C ARG A 36 -20.67 -18.71 -10.45
N SER A 37 -20.84 -19.48 -9.38
CA SER A 37 -21.59 -20.74 -9.44
C SER A 37 -23.11 -20.53 -9.45
N LEU A 38 -23.59 -19.41 -8.91
CA LEU A 38 -25.02 -19.12 -8.76
C LEU A 38 -25.58 -18.24 -9.89
N LEU A 39 -24.73 -17.42 -10.53
CA LEU A 39 -25.16 -16.41 -11.49
C LEU A 39 -24.40 -16.51 -12.82
N SER A 40 -25.08 -16.12 -13.89
CA SER A 40 -24.44 -15.90 -15.19
C SER A 40 -23.81 -14.50 -15.25
N PRO A 41 -22.66 -14.35 -15.92
CA PRO A 41 -22.06 -13.03 -16.12
C PRO A 41 -22.99 -12.13 -16.94
N TYR A 42 -23.02 -10.85 -16.57
CA TYR A 42 -23.72 -9.80 -17.31
C TYR A 42 -23.14 -9.59 -18.72
N ASP A 43 -21.83 -9.79 -18.86
CA ASP A 43 -21.07 -9.60 -20.10
C ASP A 43 -20.06 -10.74 -20.27
N THR A 44 -19.99 -11.32 -21.47
CA THR A 44 -19.14 -12.47 -21.81
C THR A 44 -17.84 -12.08 -22.52
N SER A 45 -17.59 -10.80 -22.78
CA SER A 45 -16.38 -10.29 -23.45
C SER A 45 -15.07 -10.76 -22.80
N ALA A 46 -15.07 -10.98 -21.49
CA ALA A 46 -13.92 -11.52 -20.75
C ALA A 46 -13.48 -12.92 -21.20
N SER A 47 -14.40 -13.70 -21.78
CA SER A 47 -14.13 -15.06 -22.30
C SER A 47 -13.42 -15.04 -23.66
N ILE A 48 -13.42 -13.90 -24.35
CA ILE A 48 -12.81 -13.75 -25.67
C ILE A 48 -11.29 -13.81 -25.53
N ASN A 49 -10.68 -14.85 -26.10
CA ASN A 49 -9.24 -15.07 -26.06
C ASN A 49 -8.69 -15.46 -27.45
N PRO A 50 -8.46 -14.46 -28.33
CA PRO A 50 -7.87 -14.68 -29.65
C PRO A 50 -6.40 -15.09 -29.53
N ASN A 51 -5.79 -15.56 -30.61
CA ASN A 51 -4.35 -15.86 -30.61
C ASN A 51 -3.51 -14.59 -30.41
N CYS A 52 -2.26 -14.74 -29.94
CA CYS A 52 -1.33 -13.62 -29.88
C CYS A 52 -0.93 -13.19 -31.32
N LEU A 53 -0.71 -11.90 -31.54
CA LEU A 53 -0.48 -11.30 -32.85
C LEU A 53 0.90 -11.63 -33.45
N SER A 54 1.93 -11.91 -32.65
CA SER A 54 3.31 -12.18 -33.13
C SER A 54 4.20 -12.82 -32.06
N ASN A 55 5.25 -13.54 -32.49
CA ASN A 55 6.37 -14.04 -31.65
C ASN A 55 7.36 -12.93 -31.26
N THR A 56 6.88 -11.76 -30.84
CA THR A 56 7.75 -10.60 -30.70
C THR A 56 8.67 -10.73 -29.49
N THR A 57 9.98 -10.71 -29.75
CA THR A 57 11.12 -10.58 -28.83
C THR A 57 11.08 -9.24 -28.08
N SER A 58 10.10 -9.09 -27.19
CA SER A 58 10.12 -8.06 -26.15
C SER A 58 11.04 -8.49 -25.00
N ILE A 59 11.39 -7.61 -24.06
CA ILE A 59 12.08 -8.03 -22.82
C ILE A 59 11.21 -9.03 -22.02
N ILE A 60 9.89 -9.00 -22.23
CA ILE A 60 8.95 -10.04 -21.78
C ILE A 60 9.05 -11.28 -22.68
N GLY A 61 9.33 -11.11 -23.98
CA GLY A 61 9.83 -12.11 -24.94
C GLY A 61 10.98 -12.99 -24.44
N LEU A 62 11.93 -12.44 -23.68
CA LEU A 62 13.02 -13.21 -23.04
C LEU A 62 12.52 -14.19 -21.97
N PHE A 63 11.38 -13.91 -21.35
CA PHE A 63 10.66 -14.85 -20.49
C PHE A 63 9.56 -15.61 -21.25
N SER A 64 9.20 -15.18 -22.46
CA SER A 64 8.31 -15.83 -23.42
C SER A 64 9.09 -16.79 -24.27
N GLY A 65 9.46 -17.92 -23.66
CA GLY A 65 9.70 -19.14 -24.42
C GLY A 65 8.49 -19.46 -25.31
N ASN A 66 8.78 -20.07 -26.46
CA ASN A 66 7.86 -20.37 -27.57
C ASN A 66 6.36 -20.26 -27.21
N SER A 67 5.73 -19.31 -27.87
CA SER A 67 4.29 -19.21 -28.07
C SER A 67 3.70 -20.58 -28.41
N TYR A 68 3.08 -21.22 -27.40
CA TYR A 68 2.23 -22.38 -27.62
C TYR A 68 0.96 -21.91 -28.33
N SER A 69 0.89 -22.22 -29.62
CA SER A 69 -0.31 -22.10 -30.43
C SER A 69 -1.42 -22.98 -29.84
N LYS A 70 -2.62 -22.39 -29.72
CA LYS A 70 -3.84 -23.04 -29.20
C LYS A 70 -4.28 -24.27 -30.01
N SER A 71 -3.62 -24.57 -31.13
CA SER A 71 -3.98 -25.63 -32.07
C SER A 71 -3.55 -27.03 -31.64
N ASP A 72 -2.52 -27.19 -30.79
CA ASP A 72 -1.89 -28.51 -30.56
C ASP A 72 -1.86 -28.96 -29.08
N SER A 73 -2.51 -28.22 -28.17
CA SER A 73 -2.54 -28.59 -26.76
C SER A 73 -3.57 -29.69 -26.51
N PRO A 74 -3.20 -30.83 -25.90
CA PRO A 74 -4.20 -31.81 -25.46
C PRO A 74 -5.18 -31.16 -24.47
N PRO A 75 -6.44 -31.59 -24.45
CA PRO A 75 -7.43 -31.07 -23.50
C PRO A 75 -6.93 -31.27 -22.06
N ALA A 76 -7.10 -30.23 -21.25
CA ALA A 76 -6.67 -30.23 -19.86
C ALA A 76 -7.36 -31.37 -19.08
N LEU A 77 -6.62 -32.05 -18.18
CA LEU A 77 -7.15 -33.19 -17.41
C LEU A 77 -8.30 -32.81 -16.45
N LEU A 78 -8.35 -31.56 -16.00
CA LEU A 78 -9.33 -31.01 -15.07
C LEU A 78 -10.04 -29.78 -15.68
N PRO A 79 -10.86 -29.96 -16.73
CA PRO A 79 -11.43 -28.85 -17.49
C PRO A 79 -12.41 -28.00 -16.68
N ARG A 80 -13.11 -28.60 -15.70
CA ARG A 80 -14.00 -27.85 -14.80
C ARG A 80 -13.22 -26.87 -13.92
N LEU A 81 -12.10 -27.31 -13.35
CA LEU A 81 -11.25 -26.44 -12.53
C LEU A 81 -10.63 -25.32 -13.37
N ALA A 82 -10.19 -25.65 -14.60
CA ALA A 82 -9.73 -24.66 -15.57
C ALA A 82 -10.80 -23.59 -15.82
N SER A 83 -12.02 -24.00 -16.15
CA SER A 83 -13.12 -23.09 -16.44
C SER A 83 -13.45 -22.16 -15.28
N VAL A 84 -13.47 -22.65 -14.03
CA VAL A 84 -13.74 -21.83 -12.84
C VAL A 84 -12.68 -20.73 -12.67
N ILE A 85 -11.42 -21.05 -12.92
CA ILE A 85 -10.33 -20.06 -12.82
C ILE A 85 -10.42 -19.06 -13.97
N GLU A 86 -10.60 -19.53 -15.21
CA GLU A 86 -10.67 -18.66 -16.39
C GLU A 86 -11.87 -17.72 -16.35
N ASP A 87 -13.02 -18.20 -15.90
CA ASP A 87 -14.25 -17.43 -15.69
C ASP A 87 -14.12 -16.31 -14.66
N SER A 88 -13.16 -16.44 -13.75
CA SER A 88 -12.86 -15.41 -12.75
C SER A 88 -11.92 -14.31 -13.28
N ILE A 89 -11.39 -14.44 -14.50
CA ILE A 89 -10.54 -13.44 -15.16
C ILE A 89 -11.45 -12.38 -15.79
N VAL A 90 -11.92 -11.45 -14.97
CA VAL A 90 -12.85 -10.38 -15.36
C VAL A 90 -12.22 -8.99 -15.24
N TRP A 91 -12.80 -7.99 -15.93
CA TRP A 91 -12.36 -6.60 -15.93
C TRP A 91 -10.87 -6.44 -16.30
N ASP A 92 -10.14 -5.58 -15.58
CA ASP A 92 -8.72 -5.31 -15.80
C ASP A 92 -7.84 -6.58 -15.75
N SER A 93 -8.28 -7.65 -15.09
CA SER A 93 -7.60 -8.96 -15.04
C SER A 93 -7.33 -9.51 -16.43
N VAL A 94 -8.24 -9.26 -17.39
CA VAL A 94 -8.10 -9.72 -18.79
C VAL A 94 -6.83 -9.12 -19.40
N TYR A 95 -6.55 -7.84 -19.17
CA TYR A 95 -5.35 -7.18 -19.67
C TYR A 95 -4.10 -7.70 -18.99
N PHE A 96 -4.09 -7.88 -17.67
CA PHE A 96 -2.92 -8.39 -16.96
C PHE A 96 -2.53 -9.81 -17.41
N VAL A 97 -3.52 -10.70 -17.55
CA VAL A 97 -3.30 -12.07 -18.05
C VAL A 97 -2.88 -12.05 -19.52
N ARG A 98 -3.51 -11.22 -20.36
CA ARG A 98 -3.14 -11.06 -21.78
C ARG A 98 -1.70 -10.57 -21.93
N ILE A 99 -1.28 -9.58 -21.16
CA ILE A 99 0.10 -9.05 -21.21
C ILE A 99 1.09 -10.10 -20.72
N ALA A 100 0.75 -10.86 -19.67
CA ALA A 100 1.60 -11.97 -19.22
C ALA A 100 1.73 -13.08 -20.27
N GLN A 101 0.69 -13.30 -21.08
CA GLN A 101 0.67 -14.32 -22.13
C GLN A 101 1.37 -13.87 -23.42
N CYS A 102 0.98 -12.70 -23.95
CA CYS A 102 1.31 -12.22 -25.29
C CYS A 102 2.22 -10.98 -25.30
N GLY A 103 2.50 -10.37 -24.15
CA GLY A 103 3.19 -9.09 -24.07
C GLY A 103 2.30 -7.89 -24.42
N TYR A 104 2.94 -6.74 -24.64
CA TYR A 104 2.25 -5.47 -24.93
C TYR A 104 1.90 -5.32 -26.42
N GLU A 105 0.81 -5.97 -26.83
CA GLU A 105 0.34 -5.99 -28.22
C GLU A 105 -0.37 -4.70 -28.67
N TYR A 106 -1.22 -4.14 -27.82
CA TYR A 106 -2.08 -3.01 -28.17
C TYR A 106 -1.72 -1.74 -27.38
N GLU A 107 -2.02 -0.57 -27.95
CA GLU A 107 -1.74 0.74 -27.34
C GLU A 107 -2.38 0.85 -25.94
N GLN A 108 -3.64 0.44 -25.79
CA GLN A 108 -4.34 0.47 -24.50
C GLN A 108 -3.71 -0.43 -23.42
N ASN A 109 -2.93 -1.45 -23.80
CA ASN A 109 -2.28 -2.34 -22.83
C ASN A 109 -1.28 -1.58 -21.95
N TYR A 110 -0.69 -0.48 -22.44
CA TYR A 110 0.26 0.33 -21.69
C TYR A 110 -0.39 1.16 -20.55
N ALA A 111 -1.71 1.13 -20.40
CA ALA A 111 -2.35 1.56 -19.15
C ALA A 111 -2.03 0.63 -17.98
N PHE A 112 -1.73 -0.65 -18.27
CA PHE A 112 -1.50 -1.71 -17.30
C PHE A 112 0.00 -1.94 -17.12
N PHE A 113 0.52 -1.51 -15.97
CA PHE A 113 1.95 -1.45 -15.69
C PHE A 113 2.58 -2.85 -15.48
N PRO A 114 3.90 -3.00 -15.72
CA PRO A 114 4.49 -4.30 -16.03
C PRO A 114 4.77 -5.21 -14.83
N LEU A 115 4.76 -4.71 -13.59
CA LEU A 115 5.17 -5.52 -12.43
C LEU A 115 4.33 -6.80 -12.26
N ILE A 116 3.00 -6.67 -12.25
CA ILE A 116 2.10 -7.83 -12.10
C ILE A 116 2.22 -8.80 -13.29
N PRO A 117 2.12 -8.36 -14.56
CA PRO A 117 2.29 -9.26 -15.70
C PRO A 117 3.62 -10.02 -15.71
N ILE A 118 4.73 -9.35 -15.38
CA ILE A 118 6.05 -10.00 -15.29
C ILE A 118 6.05 -11.08 -14.20
N CYS A 119 5.53 -10.77 -13.01
CA CYS A 119 5.44 -11.76 -11.93
C CYS A 119 4.52 -12.94 -12.28
N ILE A 120 3.39 -12.69 -12.95
CA ILE A 120 2.47 -13.75 -13.42
C ILE A 120 3.19 -14.65 -14.43
N SER A 121 3.87 -14.07 -15.42
CA SER A 121 4.64 -14.81 -16.42
C SER A 121 5.74 -15.65 -15.75
N LEU A 122 6.51 -15.06 -14.82
CA LEU A 122 7.57 -15.77 -14.11
C LEU A 122 7.01 -16.95 -13.30
N LEU A 123 5.96 -16.72 -12.50
CA LEU A 123 5.40 -17.75 -11.63
C LEU A 123 4.74 -18.89 -12.42
N SER A 124 4.01 -18.56 -13.49
CA SER A 124 3.35 -19.54 -14.35
C SER A 124 4.33 -20.43 -15.11
N ARG A 125 5.47 -19.87 -15.55
CA ARG A 125 6.50 -20.57 -16.36
C ARG A 125 7.61 -21.22 -15.54
N THR A 126 7.59 -21.07 -14.22
CA THR A 126 8.55 -21.72 -13.31
C THR A 126 7.84 -22.64 -12.34
N VAL A 127 7.27 -22.10 -11.26
CA VAL A 127 6.70 -22.86 -10.15
C VAL A 127 5.43 -23.60 -10.56
N PHE A 128 4.57 -22.97 -11.39
CA PHE A 128 3.28 -23.56 -11.78
C PHE A 128 3.27 -24.25 -13.14
N THR A 129 4.41 -24.37 -13.80
CA THR A 129 4.55 -25.13 -15.06
C THR A 129 3.98 -26.56 -14.97
N PRO A 130 4.18 -27.32 -13.87
CA PRO A 130 3.62 -28.67 -13.75
C PRO A 130 2.08 -28.73 -13.74
N LEU A 131 1.38 -27.60 -13.52
CA LEU A 131 -0.07 -27.54 -13.52
C LEU A 131 -0.67 -27.35 -14.91
N ILE A 132 0.14 -26.98 -15.91
CA ILE A 132 -0.32 -26.68 -17.28
C ILE A 132 -1.07 -27.87 -17.91
N PRO A 133 -0.60 -29.14 -17.83
CA PRO A 133 -1.33 -30.27 -18.38
C PRO A 133 -2.69 -30.51 -17.70
N PHE A 134 -2.85 -30.05 -16.45
CA PHE A 134 -4.05 -30.31 -15.65
C PHE A 134 -5.15 -29.28 -15.89
N ILE A 135 -4.81 -27.99 -15.89
CA ILE A 135 -5.79 -26.90 -15.95
C ILE A 135 -5.61 -25.99 -17.18
N GLY A 136 -4.58 -26.21 -17.99
CA GLY A 136 -4.29 -25.38 -19.16
C GLY A 136 -3.54 -24.08 -18.82
N GLN A 137 -2.87 -23.51 -19.83
CA GLN A 137 -1.98 -22.36 -19.65
C GLN A 137 -2.68 -21.11 -19.14
N ARG A 138 -3.88 -20.81 -19.66
CA ARG A 138 -4.62 -19.59 -19.30
C ARG A 138 -5.10 -19.66 -17.85
N ALA A 139 -5.64 -20.79 -17.42
CA ALA A 139 -5.97 -21.02 -16.00
C ALA A 139 -4.72 -20.93 -15.10
N VAL A 140 -3.57 -21.46 -15.51
CA VAL A 140 -2.31 -21.31 -14.74
C VAL A 140 -1.92 -19.84 -14.59
N LEU A 141 -2.02 -19.03 -15.65
CA LEU A 141 -1.77 -17.57 -15.57
C LEU A 141 -2.75 -16.88 -14.61
N GLY A 142 -4.03 -17.24 -14.68
CA GLY A 142 -5.07 -16.74 -13.76
C GLY A 142 -4.74 -17.09 -12.30
N LEU A 143 -4.41 -18.36 -12.04
CA LEU A 143 -4.03 -18.87 -10.73
C LEU A 143 -2.78 -18.15 -10.19
N SER A 144 -1.75 -17.95 -11.02
CA SER A 144 -0.57 -17.16 -10.66
C SER A 144 -0.96 -15.74 -10.22
N GLY A 145 -1.88 -15.09 -10.95
CA GLY A 145 -2.39 -13.76 -10.58
C GLY A 145 -3.05 -13.74 -9.21
N TYR A 146 -3.95 -14.69 -8.92
CA TYR A 146 -4.61 -14.80 -7.62
C TYR A 146 -3.62 -15.06 -6.49
N VAL A 147 -2.70 -16.01 -6.67
CA VAL A 147 -1.70 -16.34 -5.64
C VAL A 147 -0.83 -15.13 -5.34
N LEU A 148 -0.30 -14.45 -6.36
CA LEU A 148 0.54 -13.26 -6.20
C LEU A 148 -0.19 -12.15 -5.47
N ASN A 149 -1.42 -11.81 -5.90
CA ASN A 149 -2.12 -10.65 -5.34
C ASN A 149 -2.55 -10.89 -3.88
N ASN A 150 -3.03 -12.09 -3.55
CA ASN A 150 -3.44 -12.42 -2.18
C ASN A 150 -2.22 -12.59 -1.25
N PHE A 151 -1.12 -13.18 -1.72
CA PHE A 151 0.12 -13.25 -0.95
C PHE A 151 0.69 -11.85 -0.68
N ALA A 152 0.71 -10.99 -1.71
CA ALA A 152 1.14 -9.61 -1.57
C ALA A 152 0.28 -8.84 -0.55
N PHE A 153 -1.04 -9.08 -0.53
CA PHE A 153 -1.93 -8.44 0.43
C PHE A 153 -1.66 -8.85 1.88
N VAL A 154 -1.41 -10.14 2.13
CA VAL A 154 -1.07 -10.64 3.47
C VAL A 154 0.22 -9.99 3.96
N LEU A 155 1.24 -9.90 3.10
CA LEU A 155 2.48 -9.20 3.42
C LEU A 155 2.27 -7.69 3.62
N ALA A 156 1.44 -7.05 2.79
CA ALA A 156 1.10 -5.63 2.94
C ALA A 156 0.42 -5.35 4.29
N SER A 157 -0.48 -6.24 4.72
CA SER A 157 -1.15 -6.17 6.03
C SER A 157 -0.15 -6.32 7.18
N PHE A 158 0.79 -7.26 7.06
CA PHE A 158 1.89 -7.41 8.02
C PHE A 158 2.73 -6.13 8.13
N TYR A 159 3.17 -5.55 7.00
CA TYR A 159 3.95 -4.32 7.00
C TYR A 159 3.13 -3.12 7.50
N LEU A 160 1.83 -3.05 7.21
CA LEU A 160 0.96 -2.00 7.73
C LEU A 160 0.90 -2.05 9.26
N TYR A 161 0.73 -3.23 9.85
CA TYR A 161 0.75 -3.37 11.31
C TYR A 161 2.09 -2.91 11.90
N ARG A 162 3.20 -3.34 11.31
CA ARG A 162 4.55 -2.98 11.77
C ARG A 162 4.82 -1.48 11.65
N LEU A 163 4.45 -0.87 10.53
CA LEU A 163 4.53 0.58 10.30
C LEU A 163 3.66 1.35 11.30
N SER A 164 2.42 0.92 11.48
CA SER A 164 1.45 1.54 12.38
C SER A 164 1.92 1.48 13.83
N ALA A 165 2.47 0.35 14.27
CA ALA A 165 3.00 0.19 15.63
C ALA A 165 4.20 1.14 15.89
N ILE A 166 5.06 1.36 14.89
CA ILE A 166 6.18 2.32 15.00
C ILE A 166 5.68 3.77 15.09
N ILE A 167 4.72 4.14 14.24
CA ILE A 167 4.25 5.52 14.12
C ILE A 167 3.30 5.90 15.26
N LEU A 168 2.32 5.07 15.55
CA LEU A 168 1.28 5.36 16.54
C LEU A 168 1.73 5.07 17.97
N LYS A 169 2.79 4.27 18.15
CA LYS A 169 3.28 3.80 19.47
C LYS A 169 2.22 3.08 20.31
N ASP A 170 1.21 2.52 19.67
CA ASP A 170 0.14 1.73 20.29
C ASP A 170 -0.21 0.55 19.40
N SER A 171 0.02 -0.64 19.94
CA SER A 171 -0.14 -1.91 19.24
C SER A 171 -1.61 -2.28 19.03
N GLU A 172 -2.53 -1.77 19.83
CA GLU A 172 -3.96 -2.03 19.70
C GLU A 172 -4.62 -1.17 18.63
N VAL A 173 -4.28 0.12 18.59
CA VAL A 173 -4.73 1.00 17.51
C VAL A 173 -4.15 0.56 16.18
N ALA A 174 -2.88 0.12 16.17
CA ALA A 174 -2.24 -0.47 14.99
C ALA A 174 -2.92 -1.77 14.54
N LEU A 175 -3.30 -2.65 15.48
CA LEU A 175 -4.04 -3.88 15.18
C LEU A 175 -5.39 -3.56 14.54
N ARG A 176 -6.20 -2.71 15.17
CA ARG A 176 -7.53 -2.32 14.66
C ARG A 176 -7.45 -1.66 13.29
N ALA A 177 -6.50 -0.76 13.08
CA ALA A 177 -6.25 -0.15 11.77
C ALA A 177 -5.95 -1.21 10.70
N THR A 178 -5.13 -2.20 11.04
CA THR A 178 -4.77 -3.27 10.10
C THR A 178 -5.93 -4.22 9.82
N ILE A 179 -6.78 -4.53 10.82
CA ILE A 179 -7.99 -5.34 10.58
C ILE A 179 -8.97 -4.56 9.68
N LEU A 180 -9.10 -3.24 9.87
CA LEU A 180 -9.89 -2.39 8.97
C LEU A 180 -9.33 -2.39 7.53
N PHE A 181 -8.00 -2.40 7.37
CA PHE A 181 -7.37 -2.58 6.06
C PHE A 181 -7.69 -3.96 5.45
N CYS A 182 -7.68 -5.03 6.24
CA CYS A 182 -8.03 -6.38 5.79
C CYS A 182 -9.47 -6.48 5.25
N LEU A 183 -10.37 -5.61 5.71
CA LEU A 183 -11.79 -5.60 5.41
C LEU A 183 -12.22 -4.29 4.72
N ASN A 184 -11.31 -3.64 4.00
CA ASN A 184 -11.60 -2.36 3.35
C ASN A 184 -12.58 -2.54 2.17
N PRO A 185 -13.30 -1.48 1.74
CA PRO A 185 -14.27 -1.56 0.63
C PRO A 185 -13.66 -1.93 -0.73
N ALA A 186 -12.39 -1.63 -0.96
CA ALA A 186 -11.65 -2.01 -2.16
C ALA A 186 -11.12 -3.45 -2.12
N SER A 187 -11.50 -4.26 -1.11
CA SER A 187 -10.88 -5.56 -0.86
C SER A 187 -11.00 -6.55 -2.01
N ILE A 188 -12.03 -6.43 -2.87
CA ILE A 188 -12.16 -7.26 -4.07
C ILE A 188 -10.96 -7.07 -5.02
N PHE A 189 -10.49 -5.83 -5.22
CA PHE A 189 -9.30 -5.52 -6.02
C PHE A 189 -8.00 -5.99 -5.35
N TYR A 190 -7.99 -6.12 -4.03
CA TYR A 190 -6.89 -6.73 -3.30
C TYR A 190 -6.89 -8.27 -3.34
N SER A 191 -7.94 -8.90 -3.90
CA SER A 191 -8.07 -10.36 -4.03
C SER A 191 -8.07 -10.86 -5.47
N SER A 192 -8.62 -10.08 -6.41
CA SER A 192 -8.63 -10.40 -7.85
C SER A 192 -7.29 -10.05 -8.51
N ILE A 193 -7.12 -10.30 -9.81
CA ILE A 193 -5.84 -10.10 -10.52
C ILE A 193 -5.64 -8.62 -10.86
N TYR A 194 -5.18 -7.86 -9.87
CA TYR A 194 -5.11 -6.41 -9.88
C TYR A 194 -3.78 -5.93 -9.30
N THR A 195 -3.46 -4.63 -9.43
CA THR A 195 -2.15 -4.08 -8.99
C THR A 195 -2.16 -3.59 -7.56
N GLU A 196 -3.33 -3.47 -6.95
CA GLU A 196 -3.60 -2.86 -5.66
C GLU A 196 -2.78 -3.51 -4.54
N SER A 197 -2.72 -4.84 -4.44
CA SER A 197 -1.98 -5.51 -3.35
C SER A 197 -0.48 -5.41 -3.53
N MET A 198 0.02 -5.54 -4.77
CA MET A 198 1.45 -5.40 -5.04
C MET A 198 1.92 -3.96 -4.82
N TYR A 199 1.12 -2.97 -5.26
CA TYR A 199 1.36 -1.57 -4.96
C TYR A 199 1.37 -1.32 -3.45
N ALA A 200 0.37 -1.81 -2.71
CA ALA A 200 0.30 -1.64 -1.26
C ALA A 200 1.47 -2.31 -0.54
N LEU A 201 1.88 -3.52 -0.97
CA LEU A 201 3.05 -4.20 -0.44
C LEU A 201 4.31 -3.33 -0.61
N CYS A 202 4.61 -2.93 -1.84
CA CYS A 202 5.79 -2.13 -2.15
C CYS A 202 5.76 -0.76 -1.45
N SER A 203 4.61 -0.08 -1.45
CA SER A 203 4.44 1.25 -0.87
C SER A 203 4.53 1.21 0.66
N ILE A 204 3.72 0.38 1.33
CA ILE A 204 3.68 0.30 2.79
C ILE A 204 4.97 -0.34 3.33
N GLY A 205 5.49 -1.38 2.65
CA GLY A 205 6.78 -1.98 2.98
C GLY A 205 7.94 -1.00 2.81
N GLY A 206 7.96 -0.22 1.74
CA GLY A 206 8.95 0.84 1.53
C GLY A 206 8.91 1.90 2.63
N LEU A 207 7.71 2.33 3.04
CA LEU A 207 7.52 3.24 4.16
C LEU A 207 7.96 2.63 5.51
N TYR A 208 7.70 1.34 5.73
CA TYR A 208 8.20 0.63 6.91
C TYR A 208 9.73 0.65 6.98
N TYR A 209 10.42 0.30 5.88
CA TYR A 209 11.89 0.34 5.85
C TYR A 209 12.43 1.77 5.96
N LEU A 210 11.73 2.76 5.42
CA LEU A 210 12.08 4.18 5.56
C LEU A 210 12.04 4.62 7.03
N MET A 211 10.97 4.28 7.73
CA MET A 211 10.78 4.61 9.15
C MET A 211 11.74 3.83 10.06
N ARG A 212 12.17 2.62 9.66
CA ARG A 212 13.20 1.85 10.37
C ARG A 212 14.63 2.40 10.15
N GLY A 213 14.82 3.31 9.19
CA GLY A 213 16.13 3.90 8.85
C GLY A 213 16.90 3.19 7.74
N SER A 214 16.38 2.08 7.19
CA SER A 214 16.99 1.31 6.10
C SER A 214 16.71 1.94 4.72
N ASN A 215 17.26 3.15 4.49
CA ASN A 215 16.89 3.99 3.34
C ASN A 215 17.06 3.32 1.97
N ASN A 216 18.13 2.54 1.75
CA ASN A 216 18.38 1.92 0.43
C ASN A 216 17.30 0.88 0.07
N ILE A 217 16.92 0.04 1.04
CA ILE A 217 15.84 -0.93 0.87
C ILE A 217 14.51 -0.20 0.65
N ALA A 218 14.27 0.87 1.41
CA ALA A 218 13.07 1.69 1.24
C ALA A 218 12.96 2.25 -0.18
N ILE A 219 14.03 2.84 -0.70
CA ILE A 219 14.07 3.43 -2.06
C ILE A 219 13.79 2.36 -3.12
N LEU A 220 14.37 1.17 -2.99
CA LEU A 220 14.10 0.06 -3.91
C LEU A 220 12.62 -0.32 -3.91
N TRP A 221 12.02 -0.50 -2.73
CA TRP A 221 10.61 -0.83 -2.58
C TRP A 221 9.69 0.28 -3.12
N LEU A 222 10.01 1.55 -2.84
CA LEU A 222 9.24 2.68 -3.35
C LEU A 222 9.39 2.81 -4.88
N ALA A 223 10.55 2.52 -5.46
CA ALA A 223 10.72 2.50 -6.91
C ALA A 223 9.86 1.41 -7.57
N LEU A 224 9.78 0.21 -6.98
CA LEU A 224 8.91 -0.87 -7.49
C LEU A 224 7.43 -0.45 -7.60
N THR A 225 6.97 0.50 -6.78
CA THR A 225 5.60 1.03 -6.92
C THR A 225 5.35 1.69 -8.28
N GLY A 226 6.38 2.30 -8.89
CA GLY A 226 6.32 2.89 -10.22
C GLY A 226 6.24 1.86 -11.36
N PHE A 227 6.62 0.60 -11.13
CA PHE A 227 6.34 -0.52 -12.04
C PHE A 227 4.99 -1.19 -11.76
N ALA A 228 4.39 -0.97 -10.59
CA ALA A 228 3.05 -1.46 -10.28
C ALA A 228 1.97 -0.54 -10.85
N ARG A 229 2.14 0.77 -10.70
CA ARG A 229 1.17 1.81 -11.10
C ARG A 229 1.89 3.13 -11.39
N SER A 230 1.33 3.93 -12.27
CA SER A 230 1.77 5.32 -12.52
C SER A 230 1.83 6.17 -11.24
N ASN A 231 0.86 6.00 -10.35
CA ASN A 231 0.78 6.71 -9.08
C ASN A 231 1.95 6.45 -8.12
N GLY A 232 2.78 5.43 -8.38
CA GLY A 232 3.98 5.14 -7.58
C GLY A 232 4.99 6.30 -7.55
N VAL A 233 4.99 7.16 -8.58
CA VAL A 233 5.84 8.36 -8.61
C VAL A 233 5.58 9.31 -7.42
N LEU A 234 4.38 9.29 -6.85
CA LEU A 234 4.00 10.12 -5.71
C LEU A 234 4.77 9.76 -4.44
N ASN A 235 5.30 8.54 -4.36
CA ASN A 235 6.09 8.08 -3.23
C ASN A 235 7.45 8.81 -3.11
N ALA A 236 7.93 9.44 -4.19
CA ALA A 236 9.10 10.32 -4.14
C ALA A 236 8.89 11.48 -3.14
N GLY A 237 7.64 11.92 -2.93
CA GLY A 237 7.30 12.96 -1.97
C GLY A 237 7.77 12.68 -0.54
N TYR A 238 7.78 11.42 -0.10
CA TYR A 238 8.31 11.05 1.22
C TYR A 238 9.82 11.30 1.34
N ILE A 239 10.57 11.03 0.27
CA ILE A 239 12.01 11.28 0.21
C ILE A 239 12.30 12.77 0.08
N CYS A 240 11.50 13.51 -0.70
CA CYS A 240 11.58 14.97 -0.78
C CYS A 240 11.39 15.60 0.60
N PHE A 241 10.35 15.18 1.34
CA PHE A 241 10.09 15.69 2.69
C PHE A 241 11.25 15.37 3.66
N GLN A 242 11.76 14.13 3.65
CA GLN A 242 12.90 13.76 4.48
C GLN A 242 14.17 14.55 4.13
N THR A 243 14.43 14.76 2.84
CA THR A 243 15.55 15.56 2.33
C THR A 243 15.42 17.03 2.75
N MET A 244 14.21 17.59 2.67
CA MET A 244 13.92 18.96 3.08
C MET A 244 14.27 19.19 4.56
N HIS A 245 13.85 18.29 5.45
CA HIS A 245 14.18 18.38 6.88
C HIS A 245 15.67 18.19 7.17
N ARG A 246 16.32 17.22 6.51
CA ARG A 246 17.76 16.97 6.69
C ARG A 246 18.62 18.11 6.15
N SER A 247 18.26 18.69 5.01
CA SER A 247 18.97 19.83 4.42
C SER A 247 18.80 21.07 5.28
N TYR A 248 17.60 21.34 5.81
CA TYR A 248 17.39 22.42 6.77
C TYR A 248 18.30 22.28 8.00
N LYS A 249 18.37 21.09 8.60
CA LYS A 249 19.27 20.84 9.76
C LYS A 249 20.75 20.98 9.39
N ALA A 250 21.17 20.53 8.21
CA ALA A 250 22.55 20.67 7.74
C ALA A 250 22.93 22.15 7.47
N ALA A 251 22.01 22.92 6.88
CA ALA A 251 22.24 24.30 6.46
C ALA A 251 22.15 25.28 7.63
N PHE A 252 21.09 25.23 8.42
CA PHE A 252 20.78 26.27 9.40
C PHE A 252 21.27 25.93 10.80
N VAL A 253 21.22 24.65 11.20
CA VAL A 253 21.65 24.22 12.54
C VAL A 253 23.16 23.93 12.56
N ARG A 254 23.64 23.13 11.61
CA ARG A 254 25.07 22.76 11.53
C ARG A 254 25.93 23.73 10.74
N LYS A 255 25.33 24.67 10.00
CA LYS A 255 26.01 25.65 9.14
C LYS A 255 27.04 25.02 8.18
N ASN A 256 26.74 23.81 7.69
CA ASN A 256 27.64 23.05 6.81
C ASN A 256 27.10 23.04 5.37
N ALA A 257 27.67 23.91 4.52
CA ALA A 257 27.27 24.04 3.12
C ALA A 257 27.55 22.76 2.31
N GLY A 258 28.72 22.14 2.48
CA GLY A 258 29.08 20.90 1.77
C GLY A 258 28.17 19.73 2.14
N GLY A 259 27.88 19.56 3.43
CA GLY A 259 26.93 18.57 3.92
C GLY A 259 25.50 18.82 3.39
N THR A 260 25.09 20.09 3.28
CA THR A 260 23.79 20.46 2.71
C THR A 260 23.70 20.08 1.24
N LEU A 261 24.71 20.41 0.43
CA LEU A 261 24.76 20.06 -0.99
C LEU A 261 24.70 18.54 -1.20
N LEU A 262 25.44 17.77 -0.39
CA LEU A 262 25.44 16.31 -0.48
C LEU A 262 24.06 15.72 -0.12
N VAL A 263 23.38 16.25 0.89
CA VAL A 263 22.02 15.82 1.26
C VAL A 263 21.04 16.12 0.13
N LEU A 264 21.11 17.31 -0.47
CA LEU A 264 20.24 17.69 -1.59
C LEU A 264 20.49 16.80 -2.82
N LEU A 265 21.76 16.61 -3.23
CA LEU A 265 22.11 15.77 -4.36
C LEU A 265 21.66 14.32 -4.13
N SER A 266 21.89 13.78 -2.93
CA SER A 266 21.41 12.44 -2.56
C SER A 266 19.89 12.36 -2.62
N GLY A 267 19.17 13.35 -2.11
CA GLY A 267 17.71 13.41 -2.16
C GLY A 267 17.15 13.45 -3.59
N VAL A 268 17.78 14.24 -4.48
CA VAL A 268 17.42 14.32 -5.91
C VAL A 268 17.64 12.97 -6.59
N LEU A 269 18.82 12.36 -6.44
CA LEU A 269 19.13 11.06 -7.04
C LEU A 269 18.17 9.97 -6.56
N ARG A 270 17.84 9.94 -5.27
CA ARG A 270 16.88 8.98 -4.70
C ARG A 270 15.46 9.19 -5.22
N SER A 271 15.04 10.43 -5.39
CA SER A 271 13.73 10.77 -5.93
C SER A 271 13.64 10.40 -7.42
N LEU A 272 14.69 10.70 -8.20
CA LEU A 272 14.81 10.27 -9.59
C LEU A 272 14.78 8.74 -9.73
N PHE A 273 15.42 8.01 -8.81
CA PHE A 273 15.38 6.56 -8.80
C PHE A 273 13.96 6.01 -8.54
N ILE A 274 13.14 6.66 -7.71
CA ILE A 274 11.74 6.26 -7.50
C ILE A 274 10.88 6.55 -8.75
N ILE A 275 11.19 7.61 -9.49
CA ILE A 275 10.44 8.02 -10.69
C ILE A 275 10.89 7.23 -11.94
N SER A 276 12.13 6.73 -11.97
CA SER A 276 12.72 6.08 -13.15
C SER A 276 11.94 4.90 -13.70
N PRO A 277 11.26 4.04 -12.91
CA PRO A 277 10.44 2.94 -13.43
C PRO A 277 9.29 3.41 -14.31
N PHE A 278 8.63 4.51 -13.92
CA PHE A 278 7.57 5.13 -14.72
C PHE A 278 8.14 5.64 -16.05
N ILE A 279 9.26 6.38 -16.00
CA ILE A 279 9.93 6.93 -17.19
C ILE A 279 10.38 5.80 -18.13
N ALA A 280 11.01 4.76 -17.59
CA ALA A 280 11.46 3.61 -18.35
C ALA A 280 10.29 2.91 -19.06
N PHE A 281 9.14 2.79 -18.40
CA PHE A 281 7.96 2.21 -19.02
C PHE A 281 7.33 3.11 -20.11
N GLN A 282 7.35 4.44 -19.94
CA GLN A 282 6.95 5.37 -21.01
C GLN A 282 7.88 5.25 -22.22
N ALA A 283 9.19 5.18 -21.98
CA ALA A 283 10.19 5.02 -23.03
C ALA A 283 10.05 3.68 -23.77
N TYR A 284 9.77 2.59 -23.03
CA TYR A 284 9.49 1.27 -23.60
C TYR A 284 8.27 1.30 -24.54
N GLY A 285 7.18 1.97 -24.13
CA GLY A 285 6.01 2.13 -24.99
C GLY A 285 6.27 3.00 -26.21
N TYR A 286 7.04 4.08 -26.08
CA TYR A 286 7.49 4.88 -27.21
C TYR A 286 8.32 4.06 -28.20
N TYR A 287 9.27 3.25 -27.71
CA TYR A 287 10.09 2.39 -28.55
C TYR A 287 9.23 1.41 -29.36
N ASN A 288 8.28 0.72 -28.73
CA ASN A 288 7.49 -0.29 -29.41
C ASN A 288 6.42 0.28 -30.37
N MET A 289 5.93 1.50 -30.13
CA MET A 289 4.81 2.07 -30.88
C MET A 289 5.20 3.17 -31.86
N CYS A 290 6.32 3.86 -31.63
CA CYS A 290 6.72 5.04 -32.41
C CYS A 290 7.98 4.82 -33.25
N VAL A 291 8.88 3.90 -32.86
CA VAL A 291 10.15 3.68 -33.58
C VAL A 291 9.91 2.71 -34.74
N GLY A 292 10.30 3.12 -35.96
CA GLY A 292 10.19 2.30 -37.18
C GLY A 292 8.94 2.54 -38.03
N GLY A 293 8.00 3.38 -37.57
CA GLY A 293 6.84 3.81 -38.36
C GLY A 293 7.13 5.00 -39.26
N SER A 294 6.39 5.12 -40.37
CA SER A 294 6.42 6.31 -41.23
C SER A 294 5.86 7.54 -40.50
N SER A 295 6.34 8.74 -40.79
CA SER A 295 5.93 9.96 -40.08
C SER A 295 4.42 10.24 -40.19
N ASP A 296 3.77 9.81 -41.26
CA ASP A 296 2.33 10.01 -41.48
C ASP A 296 1.46 9.03 -40.70
N GLU A 297 1.97 7.84 -40.36
CA GLU A 297 1.24 6.82 -39.58
C GLU A 297 1.44 6.96 -38.06
N MET A 298 2.42 7.76 -37.63
CA MET A 298 2.72 7.97 -36.21
C MET A 298 1.55 8.59 -35.44
N ARG A 299 1.27 8.04 -34.25
CA ARG A 299 0.25 8.54 -33.35
C ARG A 299 0.56 9.98 -32.87
N PRO A 300 -0.46 10.81 -32.57
CA PRO A 300 -0.27 12.21 -32.19
C PRO A 300 0.65 12.39 -30.97
N TRP A 301 0.59 11.48 -30.01
CA TRP A 301 1.42 11.54 -28.81
C TRP A 301 2.88 11.20 -29.07
N CYS A 302 3.20 10.44 -30.13
CA CYS A 302 4.59 10.22 -30.56
C CYS A 302 5.23 11.51 -31.09
N LYS A 303 4.44 12.38 -31.72
CA LYS A 303 4.89 13.66 -32.32
C LYS A 303 4.98 14.81 -31.30
N ALA A 304 4.49 14.60 -30.08
CA ALA A 304 4.48 15.64 -29.05
C ALA A 304 5.90 15.93 -28.53
N ARG A 305 6.15 17.18 -28.11
CA ARG A 305 7.46 17.59 -27.53
C ARG A 305 7.90 16.71 -26.35
N LEU A 306 6.93 16.26 -25.55
CA LEU A 306 7.11 15.25 -24.52
C LEU A 306 6.15 14.09 -24.82
N PRO A 307 6.62 12.97 -25.39
CA PRO A 307 5.77 11.87 -25.77
C PRO A 307 5.31 11.10 -24.52
N LEU A 308 4.13 11.47 -24.00
CA LEU A 308 3.53 10.88 -22.81
C LEU A 308 2.41 9.90 -23.18
N LEU A 309 2.80 8.66 -23.43
CA LEU A 309 1.89 7.56 -23.78
C LEU A 309 0.77 7.38 -22.75
N TYR A 310 1.10 7.31 -21.46
CA TYR A 310 0.11 7.04 -20.42
C TYR A 310 -0.97 8.13 -20.36
N ASN A 311 -0.59 9.41 -20.45
CA ASN A 311 -1.54 10.51 -20.44
C ASN A 311 -2.48 10.48 -21.67
N TYR A 312 -1.91 10.17 -22.84
CA TYR A 312 -2.70 10.00 -24.06
C TYR A 312 -3.72 8.86 -23.90
N ILE A 313 -3.30 7.70 -23.41
CA ILE A 313 -4.17 6.54 -23.22
C ILE A 313 -5.30 6.86 -22.24
N GLN A 314 -4.96 7.44 -21.08
CA GLN A 314 -5.93 7.81 -20.04
C GLN A 314 -7.00 8.76 -20.59
N SER A 315 -6.61 9.75 -21.39
CA SER A 315 -7.55 10.69 -22.00
C SER A 315 -8.36 10.06 -23.15
N ARG A 316 -7.71 9.32 -24.05
CA ARG A 316 -8.31 8.81 -25.30
C ARG A 316 -9.26 7.64 -25.08
N TYR A 317 -8.86 6.66 -24.27
CA TYR A 317 -9.60 5.41 -24.09
C TYR A 317 -10.46 5.40 -22.82
N TRP A 318 -10.01 6.09 -21.77
CA TRP A 318 -10.73 6.13 -20.49
C TRP A 318 -11.36 7.49 -20.19
N GLY A 319 -11.19 8.52 -21.03
CA GLY A 319 -11.85 9.82 -20.82
C GLY A 319 -11.38 10.59 -19.57
N VAL A 320 -10.20 10.26 -19.04
CA VAL A 320 -9.62 10.90 -17.86
C VAL A 320 -9.15 12.32 -18.18
N GLY A 321 -9.33 13.25 -17.24
CA GLY A 321 -8.89 14.63 -17.38
C GLY A 321 -9.50 15.54 -16.33
N PHE A 322 -9.02 16.79 -16.29
CA PHE A 322 -9.47 17.78 -15.31
C PHE A 322 -10.98 17.98 -15.35
N LEU A 323 -11.66 17.62 -14.26
CA LEU A 323 -13.10 17.70 -14.05
C LEU A 323 -13.99 17.05 -15.11
N LYS A 324 -13.43 16.25 -16.04
CA LYS A 324 -14.19 15.61 -17.14
C LYS A 324 -15.28 14.66 -16.64
N TYR A 325 -15.12 14.11 -15.43
CA TYR A 325 -16.04 13.16 -14.85
C TYR A 325 -17.23 13.80 -14.12
N PHE A 326 -17.23 15.12 -13.89
CA PHE A 326 -18.33 15.81 -13.21
C PHE A 326 -19.53 15.98 -14.14
N GLN A 327 -20.30 14.91 -14.27
CA GLN A 327 -21.55 14.87 -15.03
C GLN A 327 -22.69 14.42 -14.12
N VAL A 328 -23.90 14.95 -14.33
CA VAL A 328 -25.09 14.60 -13.53
C VAL A 328 -25.35 13.08 -13.51
N LYS A 329 -25.07 12.40 -14.63
CA LYS A 329 -25.20 10.94 -14.75
C LYS A 329 -24.32 10.15 -13.78
N GLN A 330 -23.24 10.76 -13.26
CA GLN A 330 -22.26 10.10 -12.39
C GLN A 330 -22.57 10.27 -10.90
N ILE A 331 -23.63 11.01 -10.52
CA ILE A 331 -24.02 11.22 -9.11
C ILE A 331 -24.11 9.91 -8.31
N PRO A 332 -24.70 8.82 -8.82
CA PRO A 332 -24.73 7.55 -8.10
C PRO A 332 -23.34 7.01 -7.73
N ASN A 333 -22.36 7.16 -8.64
CA ASN A 333 -20.98 6.71 -8.40
C ASN A 333 -20.31 7.57 -7.31
N PHE A 334 -20.60 8.88 -7.27
CA PHE A 334 -20.13 9.76 -6.20
C PHE A 334 -20.70 9.39 -4.83
N VAL A 335 -21.99 9.05 -4.77
CA VAL A 335 -22.63 8.57 -3.52
C VAL A 335 -21.95 7.29 -3.04
N LEU A 336 -21.68 6.37 -3.97
CA LEU A 336 -21.05 5.10 -3.69
C LEU A 336 -19.62 5.29 -3.12
N ALA A 337 -18.80 6.14 -3.73
CA ALA A 337 -17.45 6.45 -3.23
C ALA A 337 -17.41 7.40 -2.02
N SER A 338 -18.51 8.08 -1.68
CA SER A 338 -18.57 9.14 -0.68
C SER A 338 -18.01 8.75 0.70
N PRO A 339 -18.17 7.52 1.23
CA PRO A 339 -17.71 7.23 2.58
C PRO A 339 -16.18 7.20 2.71
N ILE A 340 -15.47 6.69 1.69
CA ILE A 340 -14.00 6.69 1.69
C ILE A 340 -13.44 8.09 1.43
N LEU A 341 -14.06 8.85 0.52
CA LEU A 341 -13.69 10.25 0.29
C LEU A 341 -13.91 11.10 1.56
N SER A 342 -15.04 10.89 2.24
CA SER A 342 -15.36 11.57 3.50
C SER A 342 -14.39 11.18 4.60
N LEU A 343 -14.03 9.89 4.73
CA LEU A 343 -13.04 9.44 5.69
C LEU A 343 -11.67 10.10 5.44
N ALA A 344 -11.26 10.21 4.18
CA ALA A 344 -10.01 10.87 3.79
C ALA A 344 -10.02 12.36 4.14
N LEU A 345 -11.09 13.08 3.80
CA LEU A 345 -11.25 14.49 4.15
C LEU A 345 -11.31 14.71 5.66
N CYS A 346 -12.06 13.90 6.39
CA CYS A 346 -12.13 13.94 7.84
C CYS A 346 -10.76 13.68 8.49
N THR A 347 -9.97 12.75 7.94
CA THR A 347 -8.60 12.48 8.41
C THR A 347 -7.72 13.72 8.29
N ILE A 348 -7.74 14.37 7.12
CA ILE A 348 -6.98 15.60 6.85
C ILE A 348 -7.43 16.72 7.79
N ILE A 349 -8.73 17.02 7.81
CA ILE A 349 -9.31 18.11 8.61
C ILE A 349 -9.03 17.91 10.09
N HIS A 350 -9.16 16.68 10.59
CA HIS A 350 -8.90 16.36 12.00
C HIS A 350 -7.44 16.60 12.36
N TYR A 351 -6.48 16.17 11.53
CA TYR A 351 -5.06 16.44 11.78
C TYR A 351 -4.74 17.93 11.77
N VAL A 352 -5.23 18.67 10.76
CA VAL A 352 -4.99 20.11 10.61
C VAL A 352 -5.59 20.90 11.77
N LYS A 353 -6.78 20.51 12.26
CA LYS A 353 -7.41 21.16 13.43
C LYS A 353 -6.65 20.89 14.73
N LEU A 354 -6.11 19.69 14.91
CA LEU A 354 -5.34 19.35 16.11
C LEU A 354 -3.96 20.01 16.13
N TRP A 355 -3.30 20.10 14.97
CA TRP A 355 -1.91 20.55 14.87
C TRP A 355 -1.70 21.56 13.72
N PRO A 356 -2.38 22.73 13.75
CA PRO A 356 -2.33 23.69 12.65
C PRO A 356 -0.93 24.26 12.45
N GLU A 357 -0.24 24.63 13.54
CA GLU A 357 1.13 25.19 13.46
C GLU A 357 2.14 24.18 12.91
N VAL A 358 2.04 22.91 13.32
CA VAL A 358 2.91 21.84 12.82
C VAL A 358 2.65 21.60 11.33
N PHE A 359 1.38 21.57 10.91
CA PHE A 359 1.03 21.35 9.51
C PHE A 359 1.46 22.50 8.61
N VAL A 360 1.16 23.75 8.99
CA VAL A 360 1.52 24.95 8.21
C VAL A 360 3.03 25.15 8.15
N SER A 361 3.74 24.89 9.25
CA SER A 361 5.22 24.94 9.26
C SER A 361 5.88 23.71 8.63
N LEU A 362 5.11 22.76 8.07
CA LEU A 362 5.61 21.48 7.55
C LEU A 362 6.48 20.70 8.56
N GLY A 363 6.24 20.91 9.85
CA GLY A 363 6.99 20.32 10.95
C GLY A 363 8.23 21.10 11.39
N PHE A 364 8.50 22.30 10.88
CA PHE A 364 9.67 23.09 11.30
C PHE A 364 9.49 23.81 12.64
N ARG A 365 8.23 24.06 13.07
CA ARG A 365 7.91 24.70 14.35
C ARG A 365 7.16 23.69 15.24
N GLU A 366 7.81 23.19 16.28
CA GLU A 366 7.14 22.42 17.34
C GLU A 366 6.64 23.40 18.41
N SER A 367 5.32 23.58 18.50
CA SER A 367 4.69 24.22 19.66
C SER A 367 4.45 23.15 20.74
N SER A 368 4.93 23.37 21.96
CA SER A 368 4.48 22.61 23.13
C SER A 368 2.95 22.72 23.23
N PRO A 369 2.20 21.62 23.43
CA PRO A 369 0.75 21.66 23.39
C PRO A 369 0.19 22.56 24.50
N ASN A 370 -0.77 23.42 24.15
CA ASN A 370 -1.68 24.02 25.14
C ASN A 370 -2.35 22.89 25.93
N LYS A 371 -2.45 23.03 27.26
CA LYS A 371 -2.98 22.00 28.18
C LYS A 371 -4.40 21.51 27.83
N GLU A 372 -5.17 22.27 27.07
CA GLU A 372 -6.47 21.86 26.53
C GLU A 372 -6.36 20.96 25.29
N SER A 373 -5.36 21.15 24.42
CA SER A 373 -5.06 20.30 23.26
C SER A 373 -4.41 18.96 23.64
N ALA A 374 -3.77 18.89 24.81
CA ALA A 374 -3.27 17.63 25.36
C ALA A 374 -4.42 16.68 25.74
N ALA A 375 -5.58 17.21 26.13
CA ALA A 375 -6.78 16.42 26.40
C ALA A 375 -7.54 15.99 25.13
N SER A 376 -7.29 16.65 23.99
CA SER A 376 -7.83 16.31 22.66
C SER A 376 -6.82 15.64 21.73
N SER A 377 -5.58 15.45 22.18
CA SER A 377 -4.63 14.51 21.55
C SER A 377 -5.33 13.14 21.45
N MET A 378 -4.95 12.29 20.48
CA MET A 378 -5.50 10.94 20.47
C MET A 378 -5.36 10.35 21.89
N PRO A 379 -6.45 10.06 22.63
CA PRO A 379 -6.32 9.57 23.99
C PRO A 379 -6.00 8.08 23.86
N LEU A 380 -4.73 7.77 23.63
CA LEU A 380 -4.19 6.44 23.80
C LEU A 380 -3.62 6.39 25.21
N GLY A 381 -4.32 5.66 26.08
CA GLY A 381 -3.84 5.34 27.41
C GLY A 381 -4.50 6.11 28.56
N ARG A 382 -5.76 5.79 28.85
CA ARG A 382 -6.19 5.69 30.25
C ARG A 382 -6.62 4.25 30.50
N SER A 383 -5.75 3.50 31.17
CA SER A 383 -6.15 2.27 31.86
C SER A 383 -7.22 2.64 32.89
N ALA A 384 -8.31 1.88 32.90
CA ALA A 384 -9.41 2.05 33.84
C ALA A 384 -8.90 1.99 35.29
N GLY A 385 -9.40 2.90 36.12
CA GLY A 385 -8.98 3.06 37.51
C GLY A 385 -9.19 1.79 38.35
N SER A 386 -8.16 1.42 39.11
CA SER A 386 -8.35 0.67 40.34
C SER A 386 -8.65 1.69 41.44
N LYS A 387 -9.80 1.52 42.10
CA LYS A 387 -10.22 2.31 43.25
C LYS A 387 -9.16 2.17 44.35
N SER A 388 -8.71 3.30 44.88
CA SER A 388 -7.94 3.37 46.12
C SER A 388 -8.76 2.78 47.26
N VAL A 389 -8.29 1.67 47.82
CA VAL A 389 -8.64 1.24 49.17
C VAL A 389 -7.39 1.49 50.00
N GLY A 390 -7.45 2.51 50.86
CA GLY A 390 -6.40 2.75 51.84
C GLY A 390 -6.48 1.75 52.99
N PHE A 391 -5.35 1.53 53.66
CA PHE A 391 -5.18 1.32 55.12
C PHE A 391 -3.68 1.09 55.41
N PRO A 392 -3.21 1.28 56.66
CA PRO A 392 -2.19 2.28 56.98
C PRO A 392 -0.80 1.72 57.29
N SER A 393 0.13 2.66 57.51
CA SER A 393 1.51 2.49 57.92
C SER A 393 1.73 1.54 59.10
N GLU A 394 2.84 0.79 59.06
CA GLU A 394 3.57 0.42 60.27
C GLU A 394 5.08 0.42 60.01
N ASN A 395 5.79 1.07 60.94
CA ASN A 395 7.23 1.18 61.04
C ASN A 395 7.88 -0.18 61.34
N ARG A 396 9.09 -0.41 60.82
CA ARG A 396 10.20 -0.91 61.64
C ARG A 396 11.54 -0.79 60.92
N SER A 397 12.44 -0.08 61.60
CA SER A 397 13.89 -0.07 61.48
C SER A 397 14.49 -1.46 61.72
N ASP A 398 15.54 -1.81 61.00
CA ASP A 398 16.72 -2.38 61.65
C ASP A 398 18.00 -2.22 60.84
N ALA A 399 19.07 -1.92 61.56
CA ALA A 399 20.44 -1.73 61.09
C ALA A 399 21.20 -3.07 61.07
N GLY A 400 22.19 -3.20 60.20
CA GLY A 400 23.03 -4.40 60.13
C GLY A 400 24.29 -4.17 59.30
N GLN A 401 25.37 -3.84 60.01
CA GLN A 401 26.76 -3.66 59.58
C GLN A 401 27.39 -5.02 59.27
N GLY A 402 28.29 -5.14 58.28
CA GLY A 402 28.99 -6.42 58.06
C GLY A 402 29.82 -6.59 56.79
N ASP A 403 31.01 -5.99 56.83
CA ASP A 403 32.28 -6.58 56.43
C ASP A 403 32.70 -6.85 54.97
N SER A 404 33.97 -6.55 54.80
CA SER A 404 34.85 -6.54 53.65
C SER A 404 35.28 -7.94 53.20
N LEU A 405 35.63 -8.10 51.91
CA LEU A 405 36.76 -8.96 51.50
C LEU A 405 37.21 -8.66 50.06
N ARG A 406 38.51 -8.33 49.96
CA ARG A 406 39.27 -7.94 48.78
C ARG A 406 39.95 -9.18 48.20
N ARG A 407 39.90 -9.44 46.88
CA ARG A 407 40.88 -10.32 46.21
C ARG A 407 41.18 -9.92 44.75
N ARG A 408 42.45 -10.11 44.40
CA ARG A 408 43.27 -9.55 43.30
C ARG A 408 42.88 -9.97 41.86
N LYS A 409 43.21 -9.08 40.91
CA LYS A 409 43.34 -9.26 39.43
C LYS A 409 44.37 -10.35 39.04
N PRO A 410 44.36 -10.82 37.78
CA PRO A 410 45.25 -10.21 36.78
C PRO A 410 44.57 -9.89 35.43
N ALA A 411 45.28 -9.09 34.64
CA ALA A 411 44.84 -8.42 33.43
C ALA A 411 45.14 -9.23 32.15
N VAL A 412 44.25 -9.16 31.16
CA VAL A 412 44.56 -9.16 29.72
C VAL A 412 43.62 -8.13 29.07
N ARG A 413 44.18 -7.11 28.43
CA ARG A 413 43.47 -5.95 27.88
C ARG A 413 43.52 -6.07 26.36
N GLU A 414 42.45 -6.58 25.75
CA GLU A 414 42.18 -6.38 24.32
C GLU A 414 41.36 -5.10 24.17
N GLU A 415 41.92 -4.14 23.44
CA GLU A 415 41.27 -2.87 23.11
C GLU A 415 40.21 -3.09 22.03
N ASN A 416 38.94 -3.02 22.40
CA ASN A 416 37.84 -2.79 21.48
C ASN A 416 37.20 -1.44 21.82
N TYR A 417 37.42 -0.44 20.96
CA TYR A 417 36.78 0.87 21.03
C TYR A 417 35.26 0.71 20.81
N VAL A 418 34.51 0.64 21.90
CA VAL A 418 33.05 0.79 21.90
C VAL A 418 32.74 2.21 22.39
N VAL A 419 32.35 3.08 21.45
CA VAL A 419 31.80 4.40 21.79
C VAL A 419 30.43 4.18 22.42
N GLN A 420 30.36 4.27 23.75
CA GLN A 420 29.09 4.42 24.47
C GLN A 420 28.53 5.82 24.21
N PRO A 421 27.22 5.98 23.94
CA PRO A 421 26.58 7.29 23.96
C PRO A 421 26.47 7.77 25.41
N SER A 422 26.92 9.00 25.64
CA SER A 422 26.83 9.73 26.90
C SER A 422 25.42 9.77 27.46
N GLU A 423 25.30 9.43 28.74
CA GLU A 423 24.15 9.64 29.60
C GLU A 423 23.90 11.15 29.76
N ASP A 424 22.96 11.69 28.97
CA ASP A 424 22.29 12.97 29.20
C ASP A 424 20.99 13.01 28.36
N GLU A 425 20.08 12.06 28.59
CA GLU A 425 18.65 12.21 28.26
C GLU A 425 17.82 11.69 29.45
N ALA A 426 17.62 12.56 30.43
CA ALA A 426 16.71 12.34 31.54
C ALA A 426 15.26 12.25 31.02
N SER A 427 14.70 11.05 31.09
CA SER A 427 13.27 10.74 31.29
C SER A 427 12.24 11.69 30.65
N GLU A 428 12.07 11.65 29.33
CA GLU A 428 10.80 12.03 28.73
C GLU A 428 9.95 10.76 28.52
N SER A 429 8.75 10.73 29.09
CA SER A 429 7.72 9.75 28.71
C SER A 429 7.61 9.66 27.18
N PRO A 430 7.48 8.49 26.54
CA PRO A 430 7.58 8.36 25.09
C PRO A 430 6.31 8.87 24.39
N GLY A 431 6.12 10.18 24.36
CA GLY A 431 5.01 10.85 23.71
C GLY A 431 5.00 10.61 22.20
N PHE A 432 3.79 10.54 21.64
CA PHE A 432 3.54 10.57 20.20
C PHE A 432 3.96 11.94 19.62
N LYS A 433 4.81 11.97 18.58
CA LYS A 433 5.26 13.23 17.96
C LYS A 433 4.47 13.53 16.68
N PRO A 434 3.66 14.60 16.63
CA PRO A 434 2.79 14.90 15.48
C PRO A 434 3.54 15.08 14.15
N ILE A 435 4.79 15.54 14.20
CA ILE A 435 5.65 15.75 13.03
C ILE A 435 5.83 14.48 12.17
N ILE A 436 5.80 13.30 12.79
CA ILE A 436 5.99 12.02 12.09
C ILE A 436 4.85 11.75 11.10
N LEU A 437 3.64 12.27 11.39
CA LEU A 437 2.47 12.11 10.51
C LEU A 437 2.44 13.08 9.34
N VAL A 438 3.13 14.22 9.41
CA VAL A 438 3.09 15.28 8.38
C VAL A 438 3.26 14.73 6.95
N PRO A 439 4.30 13.94 6.62
CA PRO A 439 4.48 13.47 5.24
C PRO A 439 3.35 12.54 4.79
N PHE A 440 2.74 11.77 5.70
CA PHE A 440 1.61 10.90 5.36
C PHE A 440 0.34 11.70 5.09
N ILE A 441 0.10 12.78 5.85
CA ILE A 441 -1.05 13.66 5.65
C ILE A 441 -0.86 14.50 4.37
N LEU A 442 0.33 15.04 4.10
CA LEU A 442 0.62 15.74 2.84
C LEU A 442 0.43 14.83 1.62
N HIS A 443 0.89 13.59 1.70
CA HIS A 443 0.66 12.60 0.65
C HIS A 443 -0.84 12.33 0.47
N LEU A 444 -1.59 12.14 1.57
CA LEU A 444 -3.05 11.96 1.50
C LEU A 444 -3.76 13.18 0.90
N VAL A 445 -3.37 14.42 1.26
CA VAL A 445 -3.91 15.65 0.65
C VAL A 445 -3.72 15.64 -0.86
N PHE A 446 -2.51 15.32 -1.32
CA PHE A 446 -2.22 15.25 -2.75
C PHE A 446 -3.04 14.14 -3.44
N MET A 447 -3.16 12.97 -2.82
CA MET A 447 -3.98 11.87 -3.35
C MET A 447 -5.46 12.27 -3.44
N VAL A 448 -6.03 12.88 -2.40
CA VAL A 448 -7.43 13.33 -2.39
C VAL A 448 -7.66 14.40 -3.46
N ALA A 449 -6.75 15.37 -3.60
CA ALA A 449 -6.84 16.38 -4.65
C ALA A 449 -6.81 15.74 -6.05
N THR A 450 -5.89 14.80 -6.28
CA THR A 450 -5.80 14.09 -7.57
C THR A 450 -7.05 13.26 -7.85
N ALA A 451 -7.55 12.56 -6.84
CA ALA A 451 -8.76 11.75 -6.90
C ALA A 451 -9.99 12.60 -7.22
N PHE A 452 -10.05 13.82 -6.70
CA PHE A 452 -11.16 14.75 -6.93
C PHE A 452 -11.10 15.42 -8.30
N PHE A 453 -9.93 15.94 -8.71
CA PHE A 453 -9.84 16.76 -9.92
C PHE A 453 -9.66 15.96 -11.20
N PHE A 454 -9.03 14.77 -11.15
CA PHE A 454 -8.57 14.08 -12.36
C PHE A 454 -9.09 12.65 -12.50
N MET A 455 -9.43 11.96 -11.41
CA MET A 455 -9.80 10.55 -11.45
C MET A 455 -11.31 10.33 -11.52
N HIS A 456 -11.70 9.24 -12.19
CA HIS A 456 -13.04 8.68 -12.03
C HIS A 456 -13.22 8.19 -10.60
N VAL A 457 -14.38 8.49 -10.02
CA VAL A 457 -14.64 8.24 -8.59
C VAL A 457 -14.55 6.76 -8.19
N GLN A 458 -14.82 5.91 -9.17
CA GLN A 458 -14.73 4.46 -9.21
C GLN A 458 -13.31 3.98 -8.89
N VAL A 459 -12.31 4.68 -9.44
CA VAL A 459 -10.89 4.41 -9.26
C VAL A 459 -10.37 5.02 -7.96
N SER A 460 -10.95 6.15 -7.53
CA SER A 460 -10.55 6.90 -6.33
C SER A 460 -10.57 6.06 -5.06
N THR A 461 -11.57 5.19 -4.90
CA THR A 461 -11.68 4.28 -3.73
C THR A 461 -10.46 3.35 -3.62
N ARG A 462 -10.04 2.75 -4.75
CA ARG A 462 -8.87 1.85 -4.82
C ARG A 462 -7.55 2.59 -4.70
N PHE A 463 -7.53 3.82 -5.22
CA PHE A 463 -6.35 4.67 -5.14
C PHE A 463 -6.07 5.08 -3.69
N LEU A 464 -7.10 5.53 -2.96
CA LEU A 464 -6.98 5.98 -1.59
C LEU A 464 -6.76 4.82 -0.60
N SER A 465 -7.25 3.61 -0.89
CA SER A 465 -7.17 2.47 0.04
C SER A 465 -5.75 2.01 0.38
N ALA A 466 -4.73 2.43 -0.36
CA ALA A 466 -3.33 2.12 -0.04
C ALA A 466 -2.72 3.07 1.02
N SER A 467 -3.47 4.11 1.46
CA SER A 467 -2.97 5.15 2.37
C SER A 467 -3.17 4.79 3.85
N PRO A 468 -2.08 4.58 4.64
CA PRO A 468 -2.18 4.21 6.06
C PRO A 468 -3.00 5.15 6.96
N PRO A 469 -2.95 6.50 6.79
CA PRO A 469 -3.72 7.42 7.63
C PRO A 469 -5.22 7.18 7.68
N LEU A 470 -5.82 6.66 6.59
CA LEU A 470 -7.25 6.33 6.56
C LEU A 470 -7.59 5.31 7.64
N TYR A 471 -6.75 4.29 7.78
CA TYR A 471 -6.94 3.21 8.74
C TYR A 471 -6.58 3.63 10.16
N TRP A 472 -5.56 4.48 10.31
CA TRP A 472 -5.21 5.07 11.61
C TRP A 472 -6.36 5.92 12.16
N PHE A 473 -6.94 6.78 11.32
CA PHE A 473 -8.08 7.59 11.69
C PHE A 473 -9.35 6.76 11.89
N GLY A 474 -9.63 5.79 11.03
CA GLY A 474 -10.75 4.86 11.21
C GLY A 474 -10.67 4.12 12.55
N SER A 475 -9.49 3.58 12.88
CA SER A 475 -9.22 2.93 14.17
C SER A 475 -9.48 3.86 15.36
N TYR A 476 -9.06 5.12 15.24
CA TYR A 476 -9.30 6.14 16.26
C TYR A 476 -10.79 6.45 16.46
N VAL A 477 -11.55 6.63 15.38
CA VAL A 477 -13.01 6.90 15.43
C VAL A 477 -13.73 5.75 16.13
N MET A 478 -13.34 4.51 15.86
CA MET A 478 -13.93 3.31 16.46
C MET A 478 -13.60 3.18 17.96
N ALA A 479 -12.42 3.66 18.38
CA ALA A 479 -11.95 3.60 19.76
C ALA A 479 -12.48 4.72 20.66
N SER A 480 -12.85 5.88 20.08
CA SER A 480 -13.14 7.10 20.85
C SER A 480 -14.45 7.01 21.64
N PRO A 481 -14.46 7.09 22.99
CA PRO A 481 -15.67 6.90 23.80
C PRO A 481 -16.87 7.79 23.43
N ARG A 482 -16.61 8.99 22.88
CA ARG A 482 -17.64 9.95 22.46
C ARG A 482 -18.27 9.63 21.09
N LEU A 483 -17.55 8.92 20.21
CA LEU A 483 -17.98 8.57 18.85
C LEU A 483 -18.15 7.05 18.62
N SER A 484 -17.66 6.24 19.56
CA SER A 484 -17.18 4.87 19.33
C SER A 484 -18.22 3.90 18.78
N LYS A 485 -19.37 3.75 19.46
CA LYS A 485 -20.26 2.64 19.14
C LYS A 485 -20.95 2.85 17.78
N ARG A 486 -21.65 3.97 17.60
CA ARG A 486 -22.46 4.20 16.39
C ARG A 486 -21.60 4.29 15.13
N TRP A 487 -20.53 5.08 15.15
CA TRP A 487 -19.67 5.25 13.98
C TRP A 487 -18.84 3.99 13.66
N GLY A 488 -18.42 3.25 14.68
CA GLY A 488 -17.76 1.96 14.48
C GLY A 488 -18.66 0.93 13.81
N TYR A 489 -19.93 0.83 14.24
CA TYR A 489 -20.92 -0.03 13.55
C TYR A 489 -21.13 0.40 12.10
N ILE A 490 -21.28 1.71 11.83
CA ILE A 490 -21.46 2.22 10.47
C ILE A 490 -20.28 1.83 9.56
N ILE A 491 -19.03 2.02 10.02
CA ILE A 491 -17.83 1.65 9.26
C ILE A 491 -17.81 0.14 8.97
N TRP A 492 -18.08 -0.69 9.99
CA TRP A 492 -18.10 -2.15 9.81
C TRP A 492 -19.19 -2.62 8.87
N THR A 493 -20.42 -2.13 9.04
CA THR A 493 -21.56 -2.46 8.18
C THR A 493 -21.27 -2.04 6.75
N TYR A 494 -20.68 -0.86 6.54
CA TYR A 494 -20.29 -0.39 5.22
C TYR A 494 -19.24 -1.29 4.57
N CYS A 495 -18.15 -1.61 5.29
CA CYS A 495 -17.12 -2.55 4.84
C CYS A 495 -17.70 -3.92 4.46
N ALA A 496 -18.54 -4.49 5.33
CA ALA A 496 -19.17 -5.79 5.10
C ALA A 496 -20.12 -5.77 3.88
N ALA A 497 -20.95 -4.73 3.77
CA ALA A 497 -21.84 -4.54 2.62
C ALA A 497 -21.05 -4.44 1.32
N TYR A 498 -19.94 -3.69 1.29
CA TYR A 498 -19.08 -3.57 0.12
C TYR A 498 -18.37 -4.87 -0.26
N ILE A 499 -17.95 -5.66 0.71
CA ILE A 499 -17.33 -6.97 0.44
C ILE A 499 -18.36 -7.91 -0.17
N LEU A 500 -19.57 -7.98 0.38
CA LEU A 500 -20.63 -8.84 -0.14
C LEU A 500 -21.13 -8.39 -1.50
N LEU A 501 -21.57 -7.12 -1.61
CA LEU A 501 -22.11 -6.57 -2.85
C LEU A 501 -21.02 -6.47 -3.93
N GLY A 502 -19.80 -6.11 -3.54
CA GLY A 502 -18.69 -6.00 -4.46
C GLY A 502 -18.23 -7.32 -5.01
N SER A 503 -18.08 -8.35 -4.17
CA SER A 503 -17.79 -9.69 -4.68
C SER A 503 -18.89 -10.21 -5.60
N LEU A 504 -20.16 -9.93 -5.30
CA LEU A 504 -21.31 -10.32 -6.12
C LEU A 504 -21.27 -9.66 -7.50
N LEU A 505 -21.21 -8.33 -7.54
CA LEU A 505 -21.31 -7.57 -8.78
C LEU A 505 -20.04 -7.68 -9.62
N PHE A 506 -18.86 -7.52 -9.01
CA PHE A 506 -17.58 -7.59 -9.71
C PHE A 506 -17.37 -8.94 -10.40
N SER A 507 -17.61 -10.06 -9.69
CA SER A 507 -17.36 -11.40 -10.24
C SER A 507 -18.28 -11.73 -11.41
N ASN A 508 -19.47 -11.13 -11.44
CA ASN A 508 -20.47 -11.33 -12.48
C ASN A 508 -20.48 -10.24 -13.55
N PHE A 509 -19.41 -9.44 -13.64
CA PHE A 509 -19.27 -8.37 -14.64
C PHE A 509 -20.36 -7.29 -14.58
N TYR A 510 -21.00 -7.12 -13.43
CA TYR A 510 -21.90 -5.99 -13.21
C TYR A 510 -21.09 -4.74 -12.86
N PRO A 511 -21.43 -3.57 -13.43
CA PRO A 511 -20.81 -2.31 -13.04
C PRO A 511 -20.88 -2.14 -11.53
N PHE A 512 -19.72 -2.14 -10.89
CA PHE A 512 -19.56 -2.01 -9.46
C PHE A 512 -18.34 -1.16 -9.21
N THR A 513 -18.56 -0.06 -8.51
CA THR A 513 -17.69 1.11 -8.41
C THR A 513 -17.56 1.90 -9.68
#